data_AF-A0A3N5R0W2-F1
#
_entry.id   AF-A0A3N5R0W2-F1
#
_cell.length_a   1.000
_cell.length_b   1.000
_cell.length_c   1.000
_cell.angle_alpha   90.00
_cell.angle_beta   90.00
_cell.angle_gamma   90.00
#
_symmetry.space_group_name_H-M   'P 1'
#
loop_
_entity.id
_entity.type
_entity.pdbx_description
1 polymer ?
#
loop_
_entity_poly.entity_id
_entity_poly.type
_entity_poly.pdbx_seq_one_letter_code
_entity_poly.pdbx_strand_id
1 'polypeptide(L)'
;MEKIAALYLAHLNPVTNSHERIISQLAKDYHVYVFPVVFLKQGREVNTRTFPFSYELRKKMLLGLFNDQDNIEILPNYKFISPFIKYLPPIFSPFSWSLRSGVLRDIAEERFVSYTGDKAERIALRFYNLHPIKAKRLEISSSDVKGLLYREALEKLGKDEFTINLKNNMIHSNHKGNLNQNSRNKVGESSTESWQNMVP
;
A
#
# COMPACT_ATOMS: atom_id res chain seq x y z
N MET A 1 -22.59 20.13 -17.91
CA MET A 1 -22.10 18.74 -18.09
C MET A 1 -22.30 18.01 -16.78
N GLU A 2 -22.84 16.80 -16.83
CA GLU A 2 -22.94 15.91 -15.67
C GLU A 2 -21.51 15.61 -15.18
N LYS A 3 -21.21 15.89 -13.91
CA LYS A 3 -19.88 15.63 -13.35
C LYS A 3 -19.75 14.14 -13.04
N ILE A 4 -18.66 13.54 -13.51
CA ILE A 4 -18.34 12.12 -13.27
C ILE A 4 -17.14 12.07 -12.31
N ALA A 5 -17.23 11.24 -11.27
CA ALA A 5 -16.12 10.97 -10.37
C ALA A 5 -15.25 9.80 -10.86
N ALA A 6 -13.95 9.86 -10.57
CA ALA A 6 -13.03 8.75 -10.74
C ALA A 6 -12.67 8.16 -9.37
N LEU A 7 -12.89 6.85 -9.18
CA LEU A 7 -12.56 6.14 -7.95
C LEU A 7 -11.26 5.37 -8.14
N TYR A 8 -10.24 5.73 -7.37
CA TYR A 8 -8.96 5.02 -7.36
C TYR A 8 -8.82 4.21 -6.08
N LEU A 9 -9.18 2.93 -6.15
CA LEU A 9 -9.12 1.98 -5.05
C LEU A 9 -7.78 1.24 -5.13
N ALA A 10 -6.93 1.36 -4.12
CA ALA A 10 -5.60 0.76 -4.16
C ALA A 10 -5.00 0.54 -2.77
N HIS A 11 -4.10 -0.44 -2.65
CA HIS A 11 -3.38 -0.67 -1.40
C HIS A 11 -2.41 0.45 -1.03
N LEU A 12 -1.77 1.10 -2.02
CA LEU A 12 -0.84 2.21 -1.83
C LEU A 12 0.28 1.92 -0.81
N ASN A 13 0.85 0.72 -0.84
CA ASN A 13 1.85 0.25 0.11
C ASN A 13 3.21 0.00 -0.56
N PRO A 14 4.12 1.00 -0.66
CA PRO A 14 3.90 2.43 -0.40
C PRO A 14 3.20 3.15 -1.57
N VAL A 15 3.00 4.46 -1.44
CA VAL A 15 2.68 5.33 -2.59
C VAL A 15 3.89 5.35 -3.55
N THR A 16 3.66 5.33 -4.86
CA THR A 16 4.71 5.24 -5.89
C THR A 16 4.43 6.23 -7.01
N ASN A 17 5.44 6.52 -7.85
CA ASN A 17 5.29 7.38 -9.03
C ASN A 17 4.24 6.88 -10.02
N SER A 18 3.98 5.56 -10.06
CA SER A 18 2.86 5.01 -10.86
C SER A 18 1.52 5.50 -10.34
N HIS A 19 1.32 5.49 -9.02
CA HIS A 19 0.09 5.98 -8.40
C HIS A 19 -0.08 7.47 -8.68
N GLU A 20 1.01 8.24 -8.54
CA GLU A 20 1.00 9.68 -8.82
C GLU A 20 0.53 9.96 -10.25
N ARG A 21 1.18 9.34 -11.25
CA ARG A 21 0.84 9.51 -12.68
C ARG A 21 -0.61 9.15 -12.99
N ILE A 22 -1.11 8.07 -12.39
CA ILE A 22 -2.49 7.62 -12.59
C ILE A 22 -3.48 8.65 -12.04
N ILE A 23 -3.28 9.07 -10.79
CA ILE A 23 -4.15 10.03 -10.11
C ILE A 23 -4.13 11.37 -10.87
N SER A 24 -2.94 11.87 -11.23
CA SER A 24 -2.81 13.11 -12.01
C SER A 24 -3.46 13.01 -13.40
N GLN A 25 -3.43 11.84 -14.04
CA GLN A 25 -4.12 11.65 -15.32
C GLN A 25 -5.64 11.68 -15.17
N LEU A 26 -6.18 11.03 -14.13
CA LEU A 26 -7.61 11.06 -13.84
C LEU A 26 -8.09 12.47 -13.47
N ALA A 27 -7.28 13.21 -12.69
CA ALA A 27 -7.59 14.55 -12.24
C ALA A 27 -7.68 15.61 -13.37
N LYS A 28 -7.28 15.27 -14.60
CA LYS A 28 -7.47 16.17 -15.76
C LYS A 28 -8.94 16.27 -16.17
N ASP A 29 -9.68 15.18 -16.03
CA ASP A 29 -11.03 15.03 -16.59
C ASP A 29 -12.09 14.77 -15.51
N TYR A 30 -11.67 14.41 -14.29
CA TYR A 30 -12.55 13.95 -13.22
C TYR A 30 -12.22 14.58 -11.87
N HIS A 31 -13.22 14.61 -10.98
CA HIS A 31 -12.98 14.67 -9.54
C HIS A 31 -12.52 13.28 -9.07
N VAL A 32 -11.35 13.19 -8.45
CA VAL A 32 -10.73 11.92 -8.08
C VAL A 32 -10.88 11.63 -6.59
N TYR A 33 -11.50 10.51 -6.27
CA TYR A 33 -11.54 9.96 -4.93
C TYR A 33 -10.55 8.80 -4.81
N VAL A 34 -9.53 8.99 -3.98
CA VAL A 34 -8.52 7.99 -3.68
C VAL A 34 -8.92 7.24 -2.41
N PHE A 35 -8.98 5.91 -2.50
CA PHE A 35 -9.36 5.02 -1.43
C PHE A 35 -8.22 4.07 -1.07
N PRO A 36 -7.32 4.47 -0.15
CA PRO A 36 -6.34 3.56 0.40
C PRO A 36 -7.04 2.42 1.15
N VAL A 37 -6.74 1.16 0.78
CA VAL A 37 -7.30 -0.02 1.46
C VAL A 37 -6.90 -0.03 2.93
N VAL A 38 -7.85 -0.31 3.83
CA VAL A 38 -7.62 -0.47 5.27
C VAL A 38 -8.14 -1.82 5.74
N PHE A 39 -7.28 -2.62 6.37
CA PHE A 39 -7.68 -3.90 6.99
C PHE A 39 -7.80 -3.72 8.50
N LEU A 40 -8.97 -4.01 9.06
CA LEU A 40 -9.26 -3.87 10.49
C LEU A 40 -9.44 -5.23 11.15
N LYS A 41 -8.76 -5.44 12.29
CA LYS A 41 -9.00 -6.57 13.21
C LYS A 41 -9.21 -6.00 14.61
N GLN A 42 -10.36 -6.30 15.22
CA GLN A 42 -10.74 -5.77 16.54
C GLN A 42 -10.64 -4.23 16.62
N GLY A 43 -11.03 -3.54 15.55
CA GLY A 43 -11.00 -2.08 15.46
C GLY A 43 -9.62 -1.46 15.21
N ARG A 44 -8.55 -2.26 15.09
CA ARG A 44 -7.19 -1.77 14.81
C ARG A 44 -6.76 -2.10 13.38
N GLU A 45 -6.06 -1.17 12.74
CA GLU A 45 -5.45 -1.43 11.43
C GLU A 45 -4.40 -2.53 11.55
N VAL A 46 -4.44 -3.49 10.62
CA VAL A 46 -3.48 -4.57 10.53
C VAL A 46 -2.43 -4.21 9.47
N ASN A 47 -1.22 -3.92 9.93
CA ASN A 47 -0.05 -3.78 9.08
C ASN A 47 0.75 -5.09 9.07
N THR A 48 1.23 -5.48 7.89
CA THR A 48 2.01 -6.71 7.69
C THR A 48 3.28 -6.40 6.92
N ARG A 49 4.18 -7.39 6.75
CA ARG A 49 5.34 -7.26 5.86
C ARG A 49 4.96 -6.83 4.44
N THR A 50 3.80 -7.30 3.95
CA THR A 50 3.28 -6.95 2.61
C THR A 50 2.58 -5.59 2.58
N PHE A 51 2.01 -5.15 3.72
CA PHE A 51 1.35 -3.86 3.92
C PHE A 51 1.92 -3.09 5.12
N PRO A 52 3.19 -2.63 5.04
CA PRO A 52 3.89 -2.12 6.21
C PRO A 52 3.53 -0.66 6.55
N PHE A 53 2.75 0.02 5.71
CA PHE A 53 2.40 1.44 5.90
C PHE A 53 0.95 1.60 6.35
N SER A 54 0.73 2.28 7.47
CA SER A 54 -0.61 2.60 7.97
C SER A 54 -1.36 3.52 7.02
N TYR A 55 -2.68 3.56 7.16
CA TYR A 55 -3.54 4.49 6.43
C TYR A 55 -3.06 5.93 6.59
N GLU A 56 -2.79 6.36 7.83
CA GLU A 56 -2.36 7.73 8.12
C GLU A 56 -1.04 8.08 7.40
N LEU A 57 -0.09 7.15 7.36
CA LEU A 57 1.19 7.39 6.67
C LEU A 57 1.00 7.47 5.16
N ARG A 58 0.18 6.59 4.58
CA ARG A 58 -0.15 6.62 3.14
C ARG A 58 -0.94 7.88 2.77
N LYS A 59 -1.86 8.32 3.63
CA LYS A 59 -2.60 9.58 3.47
C LYS A 59 -1.64 10.78 3.46
N LYS A 60 -0.69 10.83 4.39
CA LYS A 60 0.36 11.88 4.41
C LYS A 60 1.20 11.89 3.14
N MET A 61 1.58 10.72 2.63
CA MET A 61 2.30 10.60 1.36
C MET A 61 1.49 11.17 0.19
N LEU A 62 0.20 10.82 0.10
CA LEU A 62 -0.69 11.35 -0.94
C LEU A 62 -0.90 12.86 -0.82
N LEU A 63 -1.15 13.37 0.39
CA LEU A 63 -1.27 14.81 0.62
C LEU A 63 0.02 15.53 0.23
N GLY A 64 1.20 14.97 0.53
CA GLY A 64 2.47 15.54 0.08
C GLY A 64 2.62 15.66 -1.44
N LEU A 65 1.88 14.88 -2.22
CA LEU A 65 1.89 14.94 -3.70
C LEU A 65 0.78 15.84 -4.26
N PHE A 66 -0.35 15.97 -3.55
CA PHE A 66 -1.59 16.52 -4.10
C PHE A 66 -2.24 17.61 -3.25
N ASN A 67 -1.54 18.16 -2.25
CA ASN A 67 -2.10 19.13 -1.29
C ASN A 67 -2.76 20.35 -1.95
N ASP A 68 -2.29 20.74 -3.13
CA ASP A 68 -2.73 21.96 -3.80
C ASP A 68 -3.78 21.67 -4.91
N GLN A 69 -4.35 20.46 -4.94
CA GLN A 69 -5.35 20.04 -5.95
C GLN A 69 -6.72 19.83 -5.31
N ASP A 70 -7.62 20.78 -5.52
CA ASP A 70 -8.98 20.78 -4.94
C ASP A 70 -9.90 19.68 -5.51
N ASN A 71 -9.51 19.03 -6.61
CA ASN A 71 -10.27 17.97 -7.25
C ASN A 71 -9.72 16.57 -6.94
N ILE A 72 -8.99 16.41 -5.84
CA ILE A 72 -8.52 15.13 -5.33
C ILE A 72 -8.87 15.01 -3.85
N GLU A 73 -9.68 14.00 -3.53
CA GLU A 73 -10.06 13.67 -2.15
C GLU A 73 -9.51 12.30 -1.73
N ILE A 74 -9.02 12.21 -0.49
CA ILE A 74 -8.44 10.98 0.07
C ILE A 74 -9.33 10.50 1.21
N LEU A 75 -10.07 9.42 0.96
CA LEU A 75 -11.12 8.95 1.85
C LEU A 75 -10.76 7.63 2.56
N PRO A 76 -11.07 7.48 3.85
CA PRO A 76 -10.75 6.29 4.64
C PRO A 76 -11.69 5.10 4.40
N ASN A 77 -12.64 5.22 3.47
CA ASN A 77 -13.88 4.43 3.49
C ASN A 77 -13.76 2.99 3.00
N TYR A 78 -12.63 2.64 2.37
CA TYR A 78 -12.42 1.31 1.83
C TYR A 78 -11.83 0.37 2.88
N LYS A 79 -12.69 0.02 3.86
CA LYS A 79 -12.33 -0.71 5.08
C LYS A 79 -12.83 -2.15 5.05
N PHE A 80 -11.93 -3.10 5.25
CA PHE A 80 -12.22 -4.52 5.38
C PHE A 80 -12.14 -4.92 6.85
N ILE A 81 -13.24 -5.38 7.45
CA ILE A 81 -13.30 -5.79 8.85
C ILE A 81 -13.22 -7.31 8.96
N SER A 82 -12.27 -7.81 9.76
CA SER A 82 -12.07 -9.24 9.97
C SER A 82 -13.36 -9.97 10.37
N PRO A 83 -13.65 -11.16 9.83
CA PRO A 83 -12.83 -11.92 8.87
C PRO A 83 -13.00 -11.46 7.42
N PHE A 84 -11.88 -11.27 6.72
CA PHE A 84 -11.85 -10.64 5.38
C PHE A 84 -12.51 -11.47 4.28
N ILE A 85 -12.65 -12.78 4.48
CA ILE A 85 -13.33 -13.68 3.53
C ILE A 85 -14.79 -13.29 3.26
N LYS A 86 -15.42 -12.56 4.19
CA LYS A 86 -16.78 -12.03 4.04
C LYS A 86 -16.95 -11.04 2.89
N TYR A 87 -15.84 -10.48 2.38
CA TYR A 87 -15.85 -9.52 1.28
C TYR A 87 -15.52 -10.15 -0.07
N LEU A 88 -15.41 -11.49 -0.19
CA LEU A 88 -15.26 -12.12 -1.50
C LEU A 88 -16.43 -11.74 -2.45
N PRO A 89 -16.23 -11.89 -3.79
CA PRO A 89 -17.17 -11.38 -4.77
C PRO A 89 -18.64 -11.74 -4.48
N PRO A 90 -19.54 -10.78 -4.70
CA PRO A 90 -20.76 -10.51 -3.95
C PRO A 90 -21.98 -11.33 -4.37
N ILE A 91 -21.82 -12.54 -4.94
CA ILE A 91 -23.03 -13.31 -5.33
C ILE A 91 -23.86 -13.66 -4.06
N PHE A 92 -23.26 -13.68 -2.86
CA PHE A 92 -23.94 -14.15 -1.63
C PHE A 92 -23.66 -13.40 -0.29
N SER A 93 -23.02 -12.22 -0.26
CA SER A 93 -22.63 -11.59 1.04
C SER A 93 -23.17 -10.15 1.23
N PRO A 94 -23.95 -9.87 2.30
CA PRO A 94 -24.37 -8.50 2.65
C PRO A 94 -23.18 -7.61 3.06
N PHE A 95 -22.07 -8.20 3.51
CA PHE A 95 -20.86 -7.45 3.86
C PHE A 95 -20.18 -6.82 2.64
N SER A 96 -20.26 -7.48 1.49
CA SER A 96 -19.76 -6.97 0.22
C SER A 96 -20.56 -5.74 -0.25
N TRP A 97 -21.88 -5.74 -0.04
CA TRP A 97 -22.73 -4.58 -0.30
C TRP A 97 -22.47 -3.45 0.69
N SER A 98 -22.27 -3.76 1.98
CA SER A 98 -21.90 -2.77 2.99
C SER A 98 -20.57 -2.06 2.68
N LEU A 99 -19.56 -2.81 2.22
CA LEU A 99 -18.28 -2.24 1.76
C LEU A 99 -18.49 -1.28 0.59
N ARG A 100 -19.27 -1.72 -0.42
CA ARG A 100 -19.62 -0.90 -1.58
C ARG A 100 -20.32 0.39 -1.15
N SER A 101 -21.34 0.30 -0.30
CA SER A 101 -22.07 1.47 0.20
C SER A 101 -21.16 2.40 1.00
N GLY A 102 -20.22 1.86 1.76
CA GLY A 102 -19.21 2.64 2.48
C GLY A 102 -18.33 3.48 1.56
N VAL A 103 -17.86 2.89 0.46
CA VAL A 103 -17.08 3.60 -0.58
C VAL A 103 -17.91 4.70 -1.23
N LEU A 104 -19.18 4.42 -1.56
CA LEU A 104 -20.00 5.38 -2.29
C LEU A 104 -20.56 6.53 -1.46
N ARG A 105 -20.68 6.35 -0.14
CA ARG A 105 -21.42 7.28 0.73
C ARG A 105 -20.93 8.73 0.65
N ASP A 106 -19.62 8.91 0.47
CA ASP A 106 -18.96 10.22 0.55
C ASP A 106 -18.51 10.72 -0.84
N ILE A 107 -19.09 10.16 -1.92
CA ILE A 107 -18.89 10.64 -3.30
C ILE A 107 -19.99 11.66 -3.63
N ALA A 108 -19.60 12.86 -4.07
CA ALA A 108 -20.54 13.92 -4.36
C ALA A 108 -21.29 13.73 -5.69
N GLU A 109 -20.65 13.08 -6.67
CA GLU A 109 -21.17 12.90 -8.02
C GLU A 109 -22.13 11.70 -8.14
N GLU A 110 -23.21 11.89 -8.89
CA GLU A 110 -24.21 10.83 -9.17
C GLU A 110 -23.64 9.68 -10.03
N ARG A 111 -22.62 9.99 -10.84
CA ARG A 111 -21.96 9.04 -11.74
C ARG A 111 -20.49 8.92 -11.39
N PHE A 112 -19.99 7.69 -11.45
CA PHE A 112 -18.59 7.41 -11.16
C PHE A 112 -18.05 6.27 -12.00
N VAL A 113 -16.73 6.23 -12.11
CA VAL A 113 -15.95 5.18 -12.79
C VAL A 113 -14.82 4.73 -11.88
N SER A 114 -14.52 3.43 -11.81
CA SER A 114 -13.36 2.96 -11.05
C SER A 114 -12.14 2.73 -11.94
N TYR A 115 -10.96 3.05 -11.43
CA TYR A 115 -9.70 2.76 -12.11
C TYR A 115 -9.04 1.53 -11.49
N THR A 116 -8.69 0.55 -12.34
CA THR A 116 -7.79 -0.55 -11.94
C THR A 116 -6.89 -0.99 -13.10
N GLY A 117 -5.62 -1.22 -12.77
CA GLY A 117 -4.63 -1.82 -13.67
C GLY A 117 -4.60 -3.36 -13.63
N ASP A 118 -5.30 -3.99 -12.68
CA ASP A 118 -5.29 -5.44 -12.49
C ASP A 118 -6.51 -6.11 -13.16
N LYS A 119 -6.36 -7.36 -13.62
CA LYS A 119 -7.44 -8.08 -14.32
C LYS A 119 -8.42 -8.72 -13.33
N ALA A 120 -7.94 -9.29 -12.24
CA ALA A 120 -8.77 -9.93 -11.22
C ALA A 120 -9.56 -8.88 -10.43
N GLU A 121 -8.91 -7.78 -10.05
CA GLU A 121 -9.55 -6.64 -9.41
C GLU A 121 -10.66 -6.05 -10.29
N ARG A 122 -10.45 -5.95 -11.60
CA ARG A 122 -11.48 -5.49 -12.54
C ARG A 122 -12.71 -6.37 -12.55
N ILE A 123 -12.51 -7.69 -12.50
CA ILE A 123 -13.61 -8.65 -12.41
C ILE A 123 -14.37 -8.43 -11.09
N ALA A 124 -13.64 -8.31 -9.97
CA ALA A 124 -14.23 -8.03 -8.67
C ALA A 124 -15.03 -6.72 -8.67
N LEU A 125 -14.44 -5.61 -9.13
CA LEU A 125 -15.10 -4.29 -9.24
C LEU A 125 -16.36 -4.34 -10.10
N ARG A 126 -16.36 -5.12 -11.19
CA ARG A 126 -17.57 -5.31 -12.00
C ARG A 126 -18.66 -6.02 -11.23
N PHE A 127 -18.31 -7.01 -10.42
CA PHE A 127 -19.30 -7.65 -9.54
C PHE A 127 -19.82 -6.72 -8.43
N TYR A 128 -19.00 -5.81 -7.91
CA TYR A 128 -19.48 -4.75 -6.99
C TYR A 128 -20.23 -3.62 -7.71
N ASN A 129 -20.51 -3.73 -9.01
CA ASN A 129 -21.13 -2.68 -9.80
C ASN A 129 -20.41 -1.31 -9.67
N LEU A 130 -19.07 -1.35 -9.60
CA LEU A 130 -18.21 -0.18 -9.47
C LEU A 130 -17.68 0.37 -10.82
N HIS A 131 -18.24 -0.09 -11.95
CA HIS A 131 -17.97 0.43 -13.32
C HIS A 131 -16.48 0.67 -13.65
N PRO A 132 -15.64 -0.37 -13.76
CA PRO A 132 -14.20 -0.18 -13.97
C PRO A 132 -13.84 0.21 -15.41
N ILE A 133 -13.00 1.24 -15.59
CA ILE A 133 -12.39 1.62 -16.88
C ILE A 133 -11.10 0.82 -17.11
N LYS A 134 -10.83 0.49 -18.39
CA LYS A 134 -9.60 -0.18 -18.82
C LYS A 134 -8.44 0.83 -18.89
N ALA A 135 -7.36 0.56 -18.16
CA ALA A 135 -6.15 1.37 -18.22
C ALA A 135 -4.94 0.53 -18.64
N LYS A 136 -3.96 1.17 -19.31
CA LYS A 136 -2.67 0.56 -19.63
C LYS A 136 -1.80 0.54 -18.36
N ARG A 137 -1.26 -0.62 -17.99
CA ARG A 137 -0.38 -0.80 -16.84
C ARG A 137 0.90 0.02 -17.03
N LEU A 138 1.27 0.84 -16.04
CA LEU A 138 2.55 1.55 -16.01
C LEU A 138 3.60 0.69 -15.28
N GLU A 139 4.83 0.63 -15.81
CA GLU A 139 5.89 -0.35 -15.46
C GLU A 139 6.70 -0.02 -14.18
N ILE A 140 6.08 0.46 -13.10
CA ILE A 140 6.77 0.57 -11.80
C ILE A 140 5.95 -0.13 -10.73
N SER A 141 6.52 -1.18 -10.14
CA SER A 141 5.87 -2.06 -9.15
C SER A 141 6.18 -1.65 -7.72
N SER A 142 5.15 -1.53 -6.89
CA SER A 142 5.27 -1.24 -5.45
C SER A 142 6.06 -2.30 -4.68
N SER A 143 6.18 -3.52 -5.21
CA SER A 143 7.00 -4.59 -4.62
C SER A 143 8.49 -4.27 -4.69
N ASP A 144 8.96 -3.67 -5.78
CA ASP A 144 10.37 -3.31 -5.95
C ASP A 144 10.75 -2.20 -4.98
N VAL A 145 9.88 -1.20 -4.84
CA VAL A 145 10.06 -0.09 -3.88
C VAL A 145 10.10 -0.61 -2.44
N LYS A 146 9.23 -1.57 -2.06
CA LYS A 146 9.29 -2.21 -0.73
C LYS A 146 10.62 -2.92 -0.49
N GLY A 147 11.09 -3.69 -1.47
CA GLY A 147 12.38 -4.39 -1.38
C GLY A 147 13.56 -3.44 -1.18
N LEU A 148 13.57 -2.32 -1.91
CA LEU A 148 14.59 -1.28 -1.74
C LEU A 148 14.56 -0.67 -0.33
N LEU A 149 13.37 -0.29 0.17
CA LEU A 149 13.21 0.28 1.51
C LEU A 149 13.64 -0.68 2.62
N TYR A 150 13.25 -1.95 2.53
CA TYR A 150 13.66 -2.96 3.51
C TYR A 150 15.17 -3.18 3.50
N ARG A 151 15.79 -3.26 2.32
CA ARG A 151 17.25 -3.42 2.20
C ARG A 151 17.98 -2.23 2.80
N GLU A 152 17.56 -1.01 2.49
CA GLU A 152 18.19 0.20 3.03
C GLU A 152 18.02 0.29 4.56
N ALA A 153 16.85 -0.07 5.09
CA ALA A 153 16.61 -0.11 6.53
C ALA A 153 17.52 -1.14 7.21
N LEU A 154 17.66 -2.34 6.65
CA LEU A 154 18.56 -3.38 7.17
C LEU A 154 20.03 -2.98 7.09
N GLU A 155 20.46 -2.31 6.01
CA GLU A 155 21.82 -1.79 5.89
C GLU A 155 22.11 -0.69 6.91
N LYS A 156 21.15 0.21 7.18
CA LYS A 156 21.27 1.23 8.23
C LYS A 156 21.34 0.60 9.61
N LEU A 157 20.45 -0.34 9.93
CA LEU A 157 20.48 -1.08 11.20
C LEU A 157 21.80 -1.84 11.38
N GLY A 158 22.30 -2.51 10.34
CA GLY A 158 23.58 -3.20 10.39
C GLY A 158 24.78 -2.26 10.55
N LYS A 159 24.73 -1.07 9.94
CA LYS A 159 25.74 -0.01 10.17
C LYS A 159 25.65 0.55 11.58
N ASP A 160 24.46 0.74 12.12
CA ASP A 160 24.25 1.25 13.48
C ASP A 160 24.72 0.22 14.52
N GLU A 161 24.38 -1.07 14.36
CA GLU A 161 24.90 -2.15 15.20
C GLU A 161 26.42 -2.29 15.08
N PHE A 162 26.97 -2.20 13.87
CA PHE A 162 28.42 -2.19 13.66
C PHE A 162 29.09 -0.99 14.34
N THR A 163 28.48 0.19 14.29
CA THR A 163 28.99 1.43 14.91
C THR A 163 28.88 1.38 16.44
N ILE A 164 27.81 0.81 16.97
CA ILE A 164 27.62 0.56 18.41
C ILE A 164 28.65 -0.46 18.90
N ASN A 165 28.84 -1.57 18.17
CA ASN A 165 29.86 -2.56 18.50
C ASN A 165 31.28 -1.99 18.38
N LEU A 166 31.57 -1.12 17.41
CA LEU A 166 32.85 -0.41 17.33
C LEU A 166 33.07 0.55 18.48
N LYS A 167 32.06 1.33 18.89
CA LYS A 167 32.16 2.21 20.07
C LYS A 167 32.36 1.41 21.34
N ASN A 168 31.61 0.31 21.53
CA ASN A 168 31.74 -0.56 22.68
C ASN A 168 33.12 -1.26 22.71
N ASN A 169 33.61 -1.69 21.55
CA ASN A 169 34.95 -2.26 21.42
C ASN A 169 36.04 -1.22 21.62
N MET A 170 35.87 0.05 21.21
CA MET A 170 36.82 1.13 21.52
C MET A 170 36.85 1.48 23.02
N ILE A 171 35.69 1.47 23.68
CA ILE A 171 35.59 1.66 25.14
C ILE A 171 36.24 0.49 25.89
N HIS A 172 36.12 -0.74 25.38
CA HIS A 172 36.78 -1.92 25.96
C HIS A 172 38.26 -2.08 25.57
N SER A 173 38.69 -1.60 24.40
CA SER A 173 40.07 -1.72 23.91
C SER A 173 41.02 -0.72 24.54
N ASN A 174 40.52 0.33 25.21
CA ASN A 174 41.32 1.11 26.15
C ASN A 174 41.76 0.29 27.39
N HIS A 175 41.35 -0.98 27.50
CA HIS A 175 41.74 -1.84 28.61
C HIS A 175 42.31 -3.22 28.28
N LYS A 176 42.46 -3.65 27.02
CA LYS A 176 43.08 -4.95 26.72
C LYS A 176 43.54 -5.08 25.27
N GLY A 177 44.81 -5.46 25.10
CA GLY A 177 45.45 -5.73 23.82
C GLY A 177 45.14 -7.11 23.23
N ASN A 178 45.30 -7.18 21.89
CA ASN A 178 45.52 -8.32 20.99
C ASN A 178 44.75 -9.65 21.21
N LEU A 179 43.93 -10.06 20.21
CA LEU A 179 44.24 -11.17 19.28
C LEU A 179 43.11 -11.44 18.25
N ASN A 180 43.54 -11.57 16.98
CA ASN A 180 43.15 -12.47 15.88
C ASN A 180 41.73 -12.64 15.26
N GLN A 181 41.77 -12.39 13.95
CA GLN A 181 41.09 -12.84 12.70
C GLN A 181 40.03 -13.97 12.62
N ASN A 182 39.18 -13.75 11.60
CA ASN A 182 38.45 -14.66 10.68
C ASN A 182 37.01 -15.12 10.99
N SER A 183 36.05 -14.69 10.15
CA SER A 183 35.40 -15.58 9.16
C SER A 183 34.41 -14.83 8.23
N ARG A 184 34.43 -15.23 6.95
CA ARG A 184 33.46 -14.92 5.87
C ARG A 184 32.32 -15.93 5.87
N ASN A 185 31.16 -15.53 5.33
CA ASN A 185 30.15 -16.26 4.51
C ASN A 185 28.73 -15.76 4.85
N LYS A 186 27.70 -15.74 4.00
CA LYS A 186 27.48 -15.90 2.55
C LYS A 186 26.05 -15.37 2.28
N VAL A 187 25.82 -14.96 1.03
CA VAL A 187 24.59 -14.42 0.45
C VAL A 187 23.59 -15.54 0.09
N GLY A 188 22.28 -15.25 0.16
CA GLY A 188 21.13 -16.05 -0.33
C GLY A 188 19.99 -15.98 0.69
N GLU A 189 18.72 -15.74 0.38
CA GLU A 189 17.92 -16.16 -0.77
C GLU A 189 16.60 -15.37 -0.79
N SER A 190 16.16 -14.92 -1.97
CA SER A 190 14.93 -14.14 -2.19
C SER A 190 13.74 -15.07 -2.40
N SER A 191 12.89 -15.26 -1.39
CA SER A 191 11.64 -16.00 -1.53
C SER A 191 10.50 -15.10 -2.01
N THR A 192 10.08 -15.33 -3.25
CA THR A 192 8.81 -14.84 -3.82
C THR A 192 7.64 -15.59 -3.18
N GLU A 193 6.97 -14.97 -2.22
CA GLU A 193 5.76 -15.53 -1.61
C GLU A 193 4.51 -15.17 -2.43
N SER A 194 3.87 -16.23 -2.94
CA SER A 194 2.60 -16.27 -3.67
C SER A 194 1.40 -15.93 -2.76
N TRP A 195 0.38 -15.30 -3.35
CA TRP A 195 -0.91 -14.91 -2.73
C TRP A 195 -1.65 -16.05 -1.98
N GLN A 196 -1.26 -17.30 -2.20
CA GLN A 196 -1.84 -18.47 -1.56
C GLN A 196 -1.50 -18.57 -0.06
N ASN A 197 -0.44 -17.90 0.41
CA ASN A 197 -0.01 -17.95 1.81
C ASN A 197 -0.56 -16.78 2.66
N MET A 198 -1.53 -16.02 2.15
CA MET A 198 -2.05 -14.80 2.80
C MET A 198 -3.39 -14.99 3.53
N VAL A 199 -3.77 -16.23 3.85
CA VAL A 199 -4.87 -16.54 4.78
C VAL A 199 -4.28 -17.38 5.91
N PRO A 200 -4.52 -17.04 7.19
CA PRO A 200 -4.10 -17.88 8.32
C PRO A 200 -4.66 -19.29 8.24
#